data_AF-A0A6G1FQ43-F1
#
_entry.id   AF-A0A6G1FQ43-F1
#
_cell.length_a   1.000
_cell.length_b   1.000
_cell.length_c   1.000
_cell.angle_alpha   90.00
_cell.angle_beta   90.00
_cell.angle_gamma   90.00
#
_symmetry.space_group_name_H-M   'P 1'
#
loop_
_entity.id
_entity.type
_entity.pdbx_description
1 polymer ?
#
loop_
_entity_poly.entity_id
_entity_poly.type
_entity_poly.pdbx_seq_one_letter_code
_entity_poly.pdbx_strand_id
1 'polypeptide(L)' 'KSDRLRKKKLSPLHHRFTVLEAIGGSAYRLDTPGERYNVFHESLLRPTLDNPFPT' A
#
# COMPACT_ATOMS: atom_id res chain seq x y z
N LYS A 1 25.44 -3.40 -20.16
CA LYS A 1 24.48 -2.51 -19.45
C LYS A 1 23.09 -2.81 -20.00
N SER A 2 22.20 -3.41 -19.21
CA SER A 2 20.83 -3.70 -19.65
C SER A 2 19.87 -3.29 -18.55
N ASP A 3 19.47 -2.03 -18.58
CA ASP A 3 18.49 -1.43 -17.68
C ASP A 3 17.10 -1.89 -18.14
N ARG A 4 16.64 -3.04 -17.65
CA ARG A 4 15.24 -3.45 -17.79
C ARG A 4 14.42 -2.56 -16.86
N LEU A 5 14.08 -1.36 -17.34
CA LEU A 5 12.98 -0.55 -16.80
C LEU A 5 11.72 -1.41 -16.81
N ARG A 6 11.46 -2.09 -15.69
CA ARG A 6 10.24 -2.85 -15.45
C ARG A 6 9.11 -1.86 -15.63
N LYS A 7 8.31 -2.07 -16.67
CA LYS A 7 7.09 -1.31 -16.97
C LYS A 7 6.29 -1.17 -15.67
N LYS A 8 6.38 0.01 -15.06
CA LYS A 8 5.75 0.35 -13.80
C LYS A 8 4.26 0.47 -14.13
N LYS A 9 3.50 -0.62 -14.00
CA LYS A 9 2.05 -0.56 -14.03
C LYS A 9 1.64 0.25 -12.80
N LEU A 10 1.45 1.55 -13.00
CA LEU A 10 0.86 2.42 -11.98
C LEU A 10 -0.61 2.03 -11.90
N SER A 11 -1.01 1.49 -10.75
CA SER A 11 -2.39 1.15 -10.44
C SER A 11 -3.26 2.43 -10.42
N PRO A 12 -4.60 2.31 -10.53
CA PRO A 12 -5.49 3.46 -10.46
C PRO A 12 -5.20 4.24 -9.18
N LEU A 13 -4.92 5.52 -9.34
CA LEU A 13 -4.22 6.38 -8.38
C LEU A 13 -4.82 6.45 -6.96
N HIS A 14 -6.00 5.88 -6.69
CA HIS A 14 -6.77 6.16 -5.48
C HIS A 14 -7.69 5.01 -5.01
N HIS A 15 -7.25 3.74 -5.06
CA HIS A 15 -8.01 2.69 -4.39
C HIS A 15 -7.86 2.84 -2.86
N ARG A 16 -8.98 2.83 -2.13
CA ARG A 16 -8.97 2.76 -0.66
C ARG A 16 -8.68 1.33 -0.24
N PHE A 17 -7.79 1.16 0.71
CA PHE A 17 -7.45 -0.13 1.29
C PHE A 17 -7.65 -0.07 2.80
N THR A 18 -8.10 -1.18 3.37
CA THR A 18 -8.19 -1.33 4.83
C THR A 18 -6.86 -1.85 5.35
N VAL A 19 -6.31 -1.21 6.39
CA VAL A 19 -5.13 -1.73 7.10
C VAL A 19 -5.57 -2.93 7.94
N LEU A 20 -4.96 -4.08 7.69
CA LEU A 20 -5.18 -5.30 8.48
C LEU A 20 -4.20 -5.37 9.66
N GLU A 21 -2.94 -5.00 9.45
CA GLU A 21 -1.87 -5.13 10.44
C GLU A 21 -0.73 -4.15 10.16
N ALA A 22 -0.04 -3.66 11.19
CA ALA A 22 1.23 -2.93 11.07
C ALA A 22 2.42 -3.89 11.11
N ILE A 23 3.28 -3.86 10.10
CA ILE A 23 4.40 -4.80 9.90
C ILE A 23 5.73 -4.07 10.08
N GLY A 24 6.28 -4.15 11.28
CA GLY A 24 7.42 -3.30 11.65
C GLY A 24 7.03 -1.82 11.62
N GLY A 25 7.77 -0.94 12.29
CA GLY A 25 7.35 0.45 12.50
C GLY A 25 7.19 1.34 11.26
N SER A 26 7.14 0.81 10.03
CA SER A 26 7.09 1.59 8.78
C SER A 26 6.36 0.91 7.61
N ALA A 27 5.65 -0.21 7.84
CA ALA A 27 4.87 -0.85 6.79
C ALA A 27 3.52 -1.36 7.31
N TYR A 28 2.58 -1.55 6.39
CA TYR A 28 1.24 -2.02 6.67
C TYR A 28 0.87 -3.17 5.75
N ARG A 29 0.22 -4.19 6.31
CA ARG A 29 -0.50 -5.19 5.55
C ARG A 29 -1.91 -4.68 5.26
N LEU A 30 -2.29 -4.69 4.00
CA LEU A 30 -3.55 -4.17 3.48
C LEU A 30 -4.47 -5.29 3.04
N ASP A 31 -5.77 -5.02 3.04
CA ASP A 31 -6.75 -5.88 2.40
C ASP A 31 -6.74 -5.65 0.88
N THR A 32 -5.89 -6.38 0.17
CA THR A 32 -5.80 -6.38 -1.29
C THR A 32 -6.33 -7.71 -1.86
N PRO A 33 -7.65 -7.81 -2.11
CA PRO A 33 -8.24 -9.06 -2.58
C PRO A 33 -7.64 -9.48 -3.94
N GLY A 34 -7.07 -10.67 -3.98
CA GLY A 34 -6.47 -11.24 -5.19
C GLY A 34 -5.01 -10.85 -5.46
N GLU A 35 -4.41 -9.98 -4.65
CA GLU A 35 -2.99 -9.65 -4.80
C GLU A 35 -2.09 -10.58 -3.98
N ARG A 36 -1.02 -11.06 -4.62
CA ARG A 36 0.02 -11.85 -3.95
C ARG A 36 0.83 -11.01 -2.95
N TYR A 37 0.90 -9.69 -3.15
CA TYR A 37 1.65 -8.77 -2.32
C TYR A 37 0.68 -7.80 -1.66
N ASN A 38 0.54 -7.92 -0.34
CA ASN A 38 -0.39 -7.11 0.44
C ASN A 38 0.32 -6.26 1.49
N VAL A 39 1.65 -6.25 1.52
CA VAL A 39 2.43 -5.42 2.45
C VAL A 39 3.03 -4.24 1.69
N PHE A 40 2.74 -3.04 2.19
CA PHE A 40 3.16 -1.78 1.58
C PHE A 40 3.82 -0.89 2.63
N HIS A 41 4.90 -0.23 2.24
CA HIS A 41 5.57 0.76 3.09
C HIS A 41 4.70 2.01 3.22
N GLU A 42 4.72 2.67 4.37
CA GLU A 42 3.90 3.86 4.65
C GLU A 42 4.10 4.97 3.62
N SER A 43 5.31 5.15 3.11
CA SER A 43 5.64 6.16 2.08
C SER A 43 4.91 5.98 0.74
N LEU A 44 4.32 4.80 0.48
CA LEU A 44 3.51 4.53 -0.71
C LEU A 44 2.01 4.72 -0.46
N LEU A 45 1.62 4.96 0.79
CA LEU A 45 0.24 5.12 1.22
C LEU A 45 -0.06 6.58 1.49
N ARG A 46 -1.33 6.93 1.35
CA ARG A 46 -1.85 8.22 1.80
C ARG A 46 -2.95 7.95 2.80
N PRO A 47 -2.87 8.50 4.02
CA PRO A 47 -3.96 8.38 4.98
C PRO A 47 -5.23 8.99 4.38
N THR A 48 -6.34 8.27 4.48
CA THR A 48 -7.66 8.82 4.15
C THR A 48 -8.09 9.76 5.26
N LEU A 49 -8.79 10.85 4.91
CA LEU A 49 -9.28 11.83 5.88
C LEU A 49 -10.24 11.19 6.92
N ASP A 50 -10.88 10.09 6.55
CA ASP A 50 -11.50 9.14 7.48
C ASP A 50 -10.41 8.35 8.18
N ASN A 51 -9.97 8.83 9.34
CA ASN A 51 -9.25 8.00 10.30
C ASN A 51 -10.28 7.34 11.23
N PRO A 52 -10.55 6.02 11.10
CA PRO A 52 -11.49 5.33 11.99
C PRO A 52 -10.91 5.08 13.40
N PHE A 53 -9.62 5.38 13.62
CA PHE A 53 -8.98 5.21 14.93
C PHE A 53 -8.85 6.56 15.65
N PRO A 54 -9.49 6.74 16.81
CA PRO A 54 -9.33 7.97 17.59
C PRO A 54 -7.90 8.06 18.14
N THR A 55 -7.31 9.25 18.02
CA THR A 55 -6.07 9.67 18.71
C THR A 55 -6.23 9.65 20.22
#